data_AF-A0A922CXX2-F1
#
_entry.id   AF-A0A922CXX2-F1
#
_cell.length_a   1.000
_cell.length_b   1.000
_cell.length_c   1.000
_cell.angle_alpha   90.00
_cell.angle_beta   90.00
_cell.angle_gamma   90.00
#
_symmetry.space_group_name_H-M   'P 1'
#
loop_
_entity.id
_entity.type
_entity.pdbx_description
1 polymer ?
#
loop_
_entity_poly.entity_id
_entity_poly.type
_entity_poly.pdbx_seq_one_letter_code
_entity_poly.pdbx_strand_id
1 'polypeptide(L)'
;MPLLRLTTGTFGQLRTFATSPALGKRVKTFAVYRWNPDEPDKKPYTQNFEVDLDDCAPMVLDALLKIKNEMDPTLTFRRSCREGVCGSCAMNIDGVNTLACISHIDQNLSKPSKIYPLPHMYVVKDLVPDLSNFYRQYQSIEPWLQREKEAVKGLCEIVQNIGGIAPLDYKPRVD
;
A
#
# COMPACT_ATOMS: atom_id res chain seq x y z
N MET A 1 -62.11 -33.11 -41.21
CA MET A 1 -61.27 -34.24 -40.72
C MET A 1 -60.55 -34.81 -41.94
N PRO A 2 -59.24 -35.19 -41.94
CA PRO A 2 -58.24 -35.22 -40.87
C PRO A 2 -56.81 -34.65 -41.21
N LEU A 3 -56.09 -34.27 -40.15
CA LEU A 3 -54.68 -34.54 -39.77
C LEU A 3 -53.44 -34.15 -40.65
N LEU A 4 -52.66 -33.21 -40.07
CA LEU A 4 -51.18 -33.16 -39.83
C LEU A 4 -50.15 -33.35 -40.96
N ARG A 5 -49.20 -32.39 -41.06
CA ARG A 5 -47.81 -32.54 -40.58
C ARG A 5 -47.03 -31.21 -40.58
N LEU A 6 -46.46 -30.86 -39.42
CA LEU A 6 -45.35 -29.91 -39.27
C LEU A 6 -44.04 -30.54 -39.77
N THR A 7 -43.14 -29.72 -40.34
CA THR A 7 -41.68 -29.73 -40.11
C THR A 7 -41.12 -28.36 -40.55
N THR A 8 -40.88 -27.40 -39.65
CA THR A 8 -39.58 -27.09 -38.99
C THR A 8 -38.38 -27.00 -39.94
N GLY A 9 -37.76 -25.81 -40.00
CA GLY A 9 -36.48 -25.59 -40.69
C GLY A 9 -35.98 -24.16 -40.55
N THR A 10 -35.81 -23.66 -39.33
CA THR A 10 -35.09 -22.43 -39.02
C THR A 10 -33.63 -22.59 -39.41
N PHE A 11 -33.16 -21.81 -40.38
CA PHE A 11 -31.74 -21.66 -40.72
C PHE A 11 -31.04 -20.95 -39.56
N GLY A 12 -30.59 -21.73 -38.58
CA GLY A 12 -29.76 -21.26 -37.47
C GLY A 12 -28.35 -20.97 -37.97
N GLN A 13 -28.02 -19.68 -38.09
CA GLN A 13 -26.64 -19.21 -38.23
C GLN A 13 -25.83 -19.66 -37.00
N LEU A 14 -25.01 -20.69 -37.18
CA LEU A 14 -23.98 -21.07 -36.23
C LEU A 14 -22.96 -19.91 -36.17
N ARG A 15 -23.09 -19.08 -35.13
CA ARG A 15 -22.00 -18.20 -34.70
C ARG A 15 -20.90 -19.09 -34.15
N THR A 16 -19.88 -19.34 -34.96
CA THR A 16 -18.58 -19.78 -34.47
C THR A 16 -18.05 -18.70 -33.53
N PHE A 17 -18.10 -18.98 -32.22
CA PHE A 17 -17.38 -18.21 -31.23
C PHE A 17 -15.90 -18.43 -31.50
N ALA A 18 -15.22 -17.40 -32.01
CA ALA A 18 -13.78 -17.39 -32.13
C ALA A 18 -13.20 -17.49 -30.71
N THR A 19 -12.51 -18.59 -30.43
CA THR A 19 -11.67 -18.72 -29.24
C THR A 19 -10.60 -17.65 -29.32
N SER A 20 -10.65 -16.69 -28.40
CA SER A 20 -9.65 -15.63 -28.29
C SER A 20 -8.28 -16.28 -28.10
N PRO A 21 -7.22 -15.86 -28.83
CA PRO A 21 -5.89 -16.41 -28.64
C PRO A 21 -5.45 -16.13 -27.20
N ALA A 22 -4.93 -17.15 -26.53
CA ALA A 22 -4.41 -17.03 -25.17
C ALA A 22 -3.40 -15.86 -25.13
N LEU A 23 -3.80 -14.76 -24.51
CA LEU A 23 -2.92 -13.61 -24.26
C LEU A 23 -1.67 -14.14 -23.55
N GLY A 24 -0.49 -13.82 -24.07
CA GLY A 24 0.76 -14.08 -23.37
C GLY A 24 0.69 -13.45 -21.98
N LYS A 25 1.05 -14.21 -20.94
CA LYS A 25 0.98 -13.76 -19.54
C LYS A 25 1.76 -12.46 -19.37
N ARG A 26 1.13 -11.44 -18.80
CA ARG A 26 1.78 -10.14 -18.54
C ARG A 26 2.58 -10.21 -17.24
N VAL A 27 3.75 -10.82 -17.30
CA VAL A 27 4.62 -10.98 -16.13
C VAL A 27 5.45 -9.71 -15.90
N LYS A 28 5.36 -9.16 -14.69
CA LYS A 28 6.13 -8.00 -14.22
C LYS A 28 7.12 -8.43 -13.15
N THR A 29 8.35 -7.90 -13.23
CA THR A 29 9.37 -8.11 -12.20
C THR A 29 9.33 -7.02 -11.15
N PHE A 30 9.28 -7.42 -9.87
CA PHE A 30 9.41 -6.56 -8.71
C PHE A 30 10.74 -6.83 -8.01
N ALA A 31 11.60 -5.81 -7.93
CA ALA A 31 12.89 -5.86 -7.28
C ALA A 31 12.74 -5.29 -5.85
N VAL A 32 12.60 -6.17 -4.86
CA VAL A 32 12.25 -5.82 -3.48
C VAL A 32 13.48 -5.89 -2.58
N TYR A 33 13.69 -4.85 -1.77
CA TYR A 33 14.73 -4.81 -0.75
C TYR A 33 14.47 -5.84 0.36
N ARG A 34 15.50 -6.62 0.70
CA ARG A 34 15.48 -7.66 1.73
C ARG A 34 16.58 -7.44 2.75
N TRP A 35 16.20 -7.56 4.02
CA TRP A 35 17.15 -7.58 5.13
C TRP A 35 16.50 -8.26 6.34
N ASN A 36 17.23 -9.19 6.96
CA ASN A 36 16.73 -9.95 8.10
C ASN A 36 17.59 -9.66 9.35
N PRO A 37 17.01 -9.12 10.44
CA PRO A 37 17.75 -8.86 11.67
C PRO A 37 18.26 -10.13 12.37
N ASP A 38 17.63 -11.29 12.10
CA ASP A 38 18.01 -12.58 12.70
C ASP A 38 19.35 -13.11 12.13
N GLU A 39 19.78 -12.59 10.98
CA GLU A 39 21.03 -12.97 10.30
C GLU A 39 21.88 -11.71 10.02
N PRO A 40 22.48 -11.09 11.06
CA PRO A 40 23.12 -9.78 10.96
C PRO A 40 24.33 -9.76 10.02
N ASP A 41 24.97 -10.91 9.80
CA ASP A 41 26.14 -11.02 8.90
C ASP A 41 25.77 -10.87 7.42
N LYS A 42 24.49 -11.07 7.05
CA LYS A 42 24.04 -10.94 5.67
C LYS A 42 23.77 -9.47 5.36
N LYS A 43 24.52 -8.95 4.38
CA LYS A 43 24.29 -7.61 3.83
C LYS A 43 22.90 -7.53 3.18
N PRO A 44 22.27 -6.35 3.21
CA PRO A 44 21.03 -6.13 2.49
C PRO A 44 21.19 -6.43 1.00
N TYR A 45 20.17 -7.03 0.42
CA TYR A 45 20.15 -7.39 -1.00
C TYR A 45 18.78 -7.11 -1.61
N THR A 46 18.73 -7.10 -2.94
CA THR A 46 17.48 -6.94 -3.68
C THR A 46 17.10 -8.30 -4.26
N GLN A 47 15.86 -8.73 -4.01
CA GLN A 47 15.31 -9.97 -4.53
C GLN A 47 14.28 -9.67 -5.61
N ASN A 48 14.37 -10.37 -6.73
CA ASN A 48 13.43 -10.23 -7.83
C ASN A 48 12.28 -11.24 -7.69
N PHE A 49 11.06 -10.76 -7.87
CA PHE A 49 9.85 -11.56 -7.90
C PHE A 49 9.10 -11.32 -9.21
N GLU A 50 8.66 -12.39 -9.85
CA GLU A 50 7.87 -12.33 -11.07
C GLU A 50 6.39 -12.53 -10.73
N VAL A 51 5.57 -11.53 -11.05
CA VAL A 51 4.14 -11.53 -10.76
C VAL A 51 3.36 -11.34 -12.05
N ASP A 52 2.35 -12.19 -12.25
CA ASP A 52 1.41 -12.04 -13.36
C ASP A 52 0.42 -10.90 -13.08
N LEU A 53 0.42 -9.88 -13.93
CA LEU A 53 -0.47 -8.71 -13.81
C LEU A 53 -1.92 -9.01 -14.18
N ASP A 54 -2.20 -10.12 -14.87
CA ASP A 54 -3.57 -10.52 -15.20
C ASP A 54 -4.27 -11.20 -14.01
N ASP A 55 -3.48 -11.76 -13.08
CA ASP A 55 -3.93 -12.40 -11.83
C ASP A 55 -3.58 -11.57 -10.58
N CYS A 56 -3.39 -10.26 -10.77
CA CYS A 56 -3.07 -9.32 -9.70
C CYS A 56 -3.94 -8.07 -9.83
N ALA A 57 -4.37 -7.54 -8.68
CA ALA A 57 -5.03 -6.24 -8.62
C ALA A 57 -4.03 -5.10 -8.96
N PRO A 58 -4.52 -3.92 -9.37
CA PRO A 58 -3.71 -2.92 -10.06
C PRO A 58 -2.72 -2.16 -9.16
N MET A 59 -2.78 -2.32 -7.84
CA MET A 59 -1.95 -1.56 -6.89
C MET A 59 -0.70 -2.35 -6.49
N VAL A 60 0.39 -1.64 -6.18
CA VAL A 60 1.66 -2.27 -5.76
C VAL A 60 1.50 -3.06 -4.47
N LEU A 61 0.63 -2.62 -3.54
CA LEU A 61 0.33 -3.39 -2.33
C LEU A 61 -0.25 -4.78 -2.64
N ASP A 62 -1.05 -4.89 -3.70
CA ASP A 62 -1.65 -6.18 -4.06
C ASP A 62 -0.60 -7.14 -4.61
N ALA A 63 0.35 -6.64 -5.42
CA ALA A 63 1.50 -7.42 -5.85
C ALA A 63 2.36 -7.89 -4.67
N LEU A 64 2.65 -7.01 -3.70
CA LEU A 64 3.38 -7.38 -2.48
C LEU A 64 2.65 -8.44 -1.64
N LEU A 65 1.32 -8.34 -1.56
CA LEU A 65 0.49 -9.32 -0.85
C LEU A 65 0.48 -10.66 -1.58
N LYS A 66 0.39 -10.66 -2.91
CA LYS A 66 0.47 -11.87 -3.75
C LYS A 66 1.82 -12.57 -3.57
N ILE A 67 2.92 -11.81 -3.64
CA ILE A 67 4.27 -12.33 -3.37
C ILE A 67 4.33 -12.98 -1.99
N LYS A 68 3.81 -12.30 -0.96
CA LYS A 68 3.81 -12.84 0.41
C LYS A 68 2.98 -14.11 0.56
N ASN A 69 1.82 -14.17 -0.07
CA ASN A 69 0.89 -15.30 0.12
C ASN A 69 1.26 -16.52 -0.72
N GLU A 70 1.79 -16.33 -1.93
CA GLU A 70 1.95 -17.40 -2.91
C GLU A 70 3.42 -17.77 -3.16
N MET A 71 4.37 -16.85 -2.98
CA MET A 71 5.77 -17.05 -3.38
C MET A 71 6.72 -17.11 -2.18
N ASP A 72 6.69 -16.10 -1.30
CA ASP A 72 7.59 -15.98 -0.16
C ASP A 72 6.90 -15.38 1.08
N PRO A 73 6.45 -16.22 2.03
CA PRO A 73 5.79 -15.76 3.25
C PRO A 73 6.70 -14.97 4.19
N THR A 74 8.02 -15.03 4.00
CA THR A 74 8.99 -14.32 4.85
C THR A 74 9.05 -12.81 4.58
N LEU A 75 8.56 -12.37 3.40
CA LEU A 75 8.53 -10.95 3.04
C LEU A 75 7.70 -10.13 4.04
N THR A 76 8.33 -9.13 4.66
CA THR A 76 7.70 -8.35 5.73
C THR A 76 7.50 -6.88 5.35
N PHE A 77 6.27 -6.38 5.51
CA PHE A 77 5.91 -4.97 5.30
C PHE A 77 4.69 -4.59 6.14
N ARG A 78 4.50 -3.29 6.40
CA ARG A 78 3.35 -2.76 7.14
C ARG A 78 2.17 -2.45 6.20
N ARG A 79 0.96 -2.84 6.61
CA ARG A 79 -0.31 -2.57 5.89
C ARG A 79 -1.50 -2.64 6.84
N SER A 80 -2.52 -1.80 6.60
CA SER A 80 -3.79 -1.81 7.34
C SER A 80 -4.99 -1.45 6.44
N CYS A 81 -5.26 -0.15 6.20
CA CYS A 81 -6.51 0.33 5.57
C CYS A 81 -6.72 0.00 4.09
N ARG A 82 -5.66 -0.15 3.28
CA ARG A 82 -5.70 -0.31 1.81
C ARG A 82 -6.29 0.85 0.97
N GLU A 83 -6.79 1.91 1.58
CA GLU A 83 -7.34 3.08 0.87
C GLU A 83 -6.52 4.38 1.03
N GLY A 84 -5.33 4.26 1.62
CA GLY A 84 -4.39 5.38 1.72
C GLY A 84 -4.58 6.31 2.94
N VAL A 85 -5.51 6.01 3.85
CA VAL A 85 -5.78 6.89 5.01
C VAL A 85 -4.81 6.69 6.18
N CYS A 86 -4.38 5.46 6.46
CA CYS A 86 -3.59 5.17 7.67
C CYS A 86 -2.08 5.45 7.56
N GLY A 87 -1.56 5.68 6.35
CA GLY A 87 -0.12 5.89 6.12
C GLY A 87 0.80 4.68 6.40
N SER A 88 0.28 3.51 6.78
CA SER A 88 1.12 2.38 7.23
C SER A 88 2.00 1.75 6.13
N CYS A 89 1.59 1.83 4.86
CA CYS A 89 2.30 1.22 3.73
C CYS A 89 3.18 2.21 2.97
N ALA A 90 3.72 3.21 3.68
CA ALA A 90 4.67 4.17 3.13
C ALA A 90 6.01 3.48 2.81
N MET A 91 6.45 3.57 1.56
CA MET A 91 7.70 3.00 1.08
C MET A 91 8.16 3.76 -0.18
N ASN A 92 9.37 3.47 -0.63
CA ASN A 92 9.90 4.03 -1.87
C ASN A 92 9.62 3.05 -3.03
N ILE A 93 8.86 3.51 -4.03
CA ILE A 93 8.50 2.76 -5.23
C ILE A 93 9.06 3.52 -6.42
N ASP A 94 9.93 2.88 -7.18
CA ASP A 94 10.56 3.43 -8.39
C ASP A 94 11.25 4.80 -8.16
N GLY A 95 11.79 5.00 -6.95
CA GLY A 95 12.48 6.22 -6.55
C GLY A 95 11.57 7.26 -5.88
N VAL A 96 10.25 7.08 -5.90
CA VAL A 96 9.28 8.01 -5.30
C VAL A 96 8.74 7.46 -3.99
N ASN A 97 8.74 8.28 -2.94
CA ASN A 97 8.10 7.93 -1.67
C ASN A 97 6.59 8.04 -1.82
N THR A 98 5.88 6.92 -1.70
CA THR A 98 4.42 6.87 -1.87
C THR A 98 3.82 5.77 -1.00
N LEU A 99 2.50 5.70 -0.99
CA LEU A 99 1.74 4.64 -0.31
C LEU A 99 1.47 3.51 -1.30
N ALA A 100 1.96 2.31 -1.00
CA ALA A 100 1.83 1.16 -1.90
C ALA A 100 0.37 0.81 -2.26
N CYS A 101 -0.59 1.14 -1.40
CA CYS A 101 -2.01 0.80 -1.62
C CYS A 101 -2.73 1.70 -2.62
N ILE A 102 -2.21 2.88 -2.92
CA ILE A 102 -2.77 3.81 -3.92
C ILE A 102 -1.83 4.02 -5.10
N SER A 103 -0.63 3.40 -5.06
CA SER A 103 0.32 3.45 -6.16
C SER A 103 -0.02 2.35 -7.15
N HIS A 104 -0.34 2.76 -8.38
CA HIS A 104 -0.55 1.83 -9.48
C HIS A 104 0.76 1.13 -9.88
N ILE A 105 0.65 -0.14 -10.28
CA ILE A 105 1.75 -0.88 -10.88
C ILE A 105 2.02 -0.31 -12.28
N ASP A 106 3.29 -0.04 -12.59
CA ASP A 106 3.71 0.33 -13.94
C ASP A 106 3.49 -0.83 -14.91
N GLN A 107 2.64 -0.61 -15.92
CA GLN A 107 2.27 -1.58 -16.94
C GLN A 107 3.42 -1.91 -17.90
N ASN A 108 4.53 -1.16 -17.88
CA ASN A 108 5.70 -1.44 -18.70
C ASN A 108 6.47 -2.67 -18.16
N LEU A 109 6.27 -3.83 -18.78
CA LEU A 109 6.87 -5.10 -18.36
C LEU A 109 8.40 -5.12 -18.49
N SER A 110 8.99 -4.32 -19.38
CA SER A 110 10.43 -4.31 -19.62
C SER A 110 11.23 -3.66 -18.49
N LYS A 111 10.59 -2.87 -17.63
CA LYS A 111 11.23 -2.19 -16.50
C LYS A 111 10.86 -2.88 -15.20
N PRO A 112 11.85 -3.36 -14.39
CA PRO A 112 11.55 -3.89 -13.08
C PRO A 112 11.15 -2.76 -12.14
N SER A 113 10.05 -2.95 -11.38
CA SER A 113 9.64 -1.99 -10.36
C SER A 113 10.46 -2.21 -9.09
N LYS A 114 11.16 -1.17 -8.65
CA LYS A 114 12.06 -1.23 -7.49
C LYS A 114 11.34 -0.77 -6.24
N ILE A 115 11.36 -1.60 -5.19
CA ILE A 115 10.69 -1.33 -3.93
C ILE A 115 11.73 -1.32 -2.80
N TYR A 116 11.86 -0.16 -2.15
CA TYR A 116 12.75 0.06 -1.03
C TYR A 116 11.98 0.59 0.19
N PRO A 117 12.50 0.41 1.42
CA PRO A 117 11.96 1.11 2.58
C PRO A 117 12.10 2.63 2.42
N LEU A 118 11.48 3.39 3.33
CA LEU A 118 11.64 4.84 3.37
C LEU A 118 13.14 5.23 3.46
N PRO A 119 13.60 6.18 2.64
CA PRO A 119 15.01 6.55 2.59
C PRO A 119 15.47 7.18 3.91
N HIS A 120 16.76 7.00 4.23
CA HIS A 120 17.40 7.56 5.44
C HIS A 120 16.78 7.14 6.78
N MET A 121 16.04 6.03 6.82
CA MET A 121 15.52 5.45 8.06
C MET A 121 16.24 4.14 8.38
N TYR A 122 16.37 3.83 9.68
CA TYR A 122 16.85 2.51 10.10
C TYR A 122 15.81 1.45 9.75
N VAL A 123 16.25 0.37 9.11
CA VAL A 123 15.39 -0.76 8.74
C VAL A 123 15.35 -1.76 9.88
N VAL A 124 14.16 -2.17 10.29
CA VAL A 124 13.94 -3.20 11.32
C VAL A 124 13.88 -4.60 10.70
N LYS A 125 13.21 -4.74 9.55
CA LYS A 125 13.16 -5.97 8.74
C LYS A 125 12.57 -5.65 7.37
N ASP A 126 13.19 -6.11 6.28
CA ASP A 126 12.75 -5.92 4.90
C ASP A 126 12.30 -4.47 4.61
N LEU A 127 11.00 -4.24 4.42
CA LEU A 127 10.40 -2.93 4.10
C LEU A 127 9.85 -2.19 5.33
N VAL A 128 10.20 -2.62 6.54
CA VAL A 128 9.71 -2.04 7.80
C VAL A 128 10.76 -1.09 8.38
N PRO A 129 10.58 0.25 8.26
CA PRO A 129 11.44 1.21 8.92
C PRO A 129 11.07 1.41 10.40
N ASP A 130 12.06 1.80 11.21
CA ASP A 130 11.84 2.31 12.56
C ASP A 130 11.32 3.76 12.51
N LEU A 131 10.11 3.97 13.00
CA LEU A 131 9.45 5.28 13.05
C LEU A 131 9.51 5.92 14.44
N SER A 132 10.21 5.31 15.40
CA SER A 132 10.24 5.78 16.79
C SER A 132 10.75 7.21 16.92
N ASN A 133 11.80 7.56 16.16
CA ASN A 133 12.32 8.93 16.13
C ASN A 133 11.32 9.95 15.55
N PHE A 134 10.61 9.56 14.48
CA PHE A 134 9.57 10.40 13.88
C PHE A 134 8.44 10.69 14.87
N TYR A 135 7.97 9.68 15.60
CA TYR A 135 6.94 9.87 16.63
C TYR A 135 7.41 10.71 17.81
N ARG A 136 8.68 10.58 18.22
CA ARG A 136 9.26 11.42 19.29
C ARG A 136 9.26 12.90 18.90
N GLN A 137 9.61 13.22 17.66
CA GLN A 137 9.56 14.59 17.13
C GLN A 137 8.12 15.12 17.05
N TYR A 138 7.17 14.27 16.70
CA TYR A 138 5.76 14.64 16.69
C TYR A 138 5.21 14.90 18.11
N GLN A 139 5.69 14.15 19.12
CA GLN A 139 5.29 14.39 20.50
C GLN A 139 5.89 15.68 21.08
N SER A 140 7.09 16.07 20.67
CA SER A 140 7.75 17.27 21.22
C SER A 140 7.06 18.59 20.87
N ILE A 141 6.23 18.62 19.81
CA ILE A 141 5.43 19.79 19.46
C ILE A 141 4.11 19.88 20.25
N GLU A 142 3.86 18.93 21.14
CA GLU A 142 2.65 18.86 21.98
C GLU A 142 1.35 19.09 21.17
N PRO A 143 1.03 18.24 20.16
CA PRO A 143 0.02 18.51 19.14
C PRO A 143 -1.42 18.28 19.65
N TRP A 144 -1.76 18.92 20.75
CA TRP A 144 -3.08 18.92 21.38
C TRP A 144 -3.47 20.33 21.79
N LEU A 145 -4.76 20.53 22.06
CA LEU A 145 -5.27 21.82 22.48
C LEU A 145 -4.77 22.16 23.88
N GLN A 146 -3.97 23.21 23.99
CA GLN A 146 -3.52 23.78 25.26
C GLN A 146 -4.41 24.96 25.66
N ARG A 147 -4.90 24.94 26.90
CA ARG A 147 -5.74 25.99 27.49
C ARG A 147 -5.10 26.47 28.78
N GLU A 148 -5.15 27.78 29.02
CA GLU A 148 -4.63 28.36 30.28
C GLU A 148 -5.44 27.93 31.51
N LYS A 149 -6.74 27.71 31.34
CA LYS A 149 -7.66 27.34 32.42
C LYS A 149 -8.24 25.95 32.17
N GLU A 150 -8.17 25.09 33.19
CA GLU A 150 -8.83 23.79 33.16
C GLU A 150 -10.35 23.96 33.09
N ALA A 151 -10.96 23.17 32.21
CA ALA A 151 -12.40 23.13 32.05
C ALA A 151 -13.07 22.53 33.29
N VAL A 152 -13.89 23.33 33.99
CA VAL A 152 -14.75 22.79 35.05
C VAL A 152 -15.86 21.96 34.40
N LYS A 153 -15.80 20.63 34.57
CA LYS A 153 -16.78 19.70 34.00
C LYS A 153 -18.19 20.03 34.49
N GLY A 154 -19.11 20.25 33.56
CA GLY A 154 -20.56 20.26 33.81
C GLY A 154 -21.24 21.61 34.01
N LEU A 155 -20.54 22.75 33.91
CA LEU A 155 -21.13 24.07 34.16
C LEU A 155 -21.47 24.89 32.90
N CYS A 156 -20.84 24.62 31.75
CA CYS A 156 -21.17 25.30 30.48
C CYS A 156 -20.64 24.54 29.25
N GLU A 157 -21.23 24.84 28.09
CA GLU A 157 -20.66 24.48 26.80
C GLU A 157 -19.36 25.28 26.57
N ILE A 158 -18.27 24.56 26.35
CA ILE A 158 -16.94 25.17 26.29
C ILE A 158 -16.63 25.51 24.83
N VAL A 159 -16.95 26.74 24.43
CA VAL A 159 -16.70 27.24 23.08
C VAL A 159 -15.20 27.41 22.84
N GLN A 160 -14.69 26.90 21.72
CA GLN A 160 -13.31 27.15 21.28
C GLN A 160 -13.23 28.53 20.62
N ASN A 161 -12.79 29.56 21.36
CA ASN A 161 -12.52 30.90 20.82
C ASN A 161 -11.00 31.13 20.70
N ILE A 162 -10.58 31.92 19.70
CA ILE A 162 -9.17 32.21 19.39
C ILE A 162 -8.44 32.77 20.62
N GLY A 163 -9.12 33.58 21.44
CA GLY A 163 -8.54 34.17 22.66
C GLY A 163 -8.29 33.20 23.83
N GLY A 164 -8.65 31.92 23.71
CA GLY A 164 -8.43 30.89 24.75
C GLY A 164 -7.46 29.79 24.35
N ILE A 165 -6.84 29.91 23.17
CA ILE A 165 -5.82 28.98 22.68
C ILE A 165 -4.46 29.55 23.09
N ALA A 166 -3.70 28.81 23.89
CA ALA A 166 -2.34 29.22 24.22
C ALA A 166 -1.50 29.34 22.93
N PRO A 167 -0.69 30.39 22.76
CA PRO A 167 0.26 30.47 21.66
C PRO A 167 1.13 29.20 21.63
N LEU A 168 1.42 28.69 20.43
CA LEU A 168 2.37 27.59 20.27
C LEU A 168 3.77 28.12 20.60
N ASP A 169 4.15 28.07 21.87
CA ASP A 169 5.50 28.33 22.30
C ASP A 169 6.39 27.18 21.81
N TYR A 170 7.08 27.41 20.69
CA TYR A 170 8.11 26.50 20.19
C TYR A 170 9.22 26.40 21.23
N LYS A 171 9.17 25.35 22.06
CA LYS A 171 10.26 25.03 23.00
C LYS A 171 11.51 24.71 22.16
N PRO A 172 12.59 25.48 22.27
CA PRO A 172 13.81 25.17 21.54
C PRO A 172 14.31 23.79 21.95
N ARG A 173 14.89 23.10 20.97
CA ARG A 173 15.48 21.76 21.13
C ARG A 173 16.48 21.82 22.29
N VAL A 174 16.22 21.06 23.35
CA VAL A 174 17.21 20.85 24.42
C VAL A 174 18.13 19.76 23.89
N ASP A 175 19.33 20.18 23.52
CA ASP A 175 20.42 19.32 23.03
C ASP A 175 20.92 18.34 24.10
#